data_AF-A0A9P3MX77-F1
#
_entry.id   AF-A0A9P3MX77-F1
#
_cell.length_a   1.000
_cell.length_b   1.000
_cell.length_c   1.000
_cell.angle_alpha   90.00
_cell.angle_beta   90.00
_cell.angle_gamma   90.00
#
_symmetry.space_group_name_H-M   'P 1'
#
loop_
_entity.id
_entity.type
_entity.pdbx_description
1 polymer ?
#
loop_
_entity_poly.entity_id
_entity_poly.type
_entity_poly.pdbx_seq_one_letter_code
_entity_poly.pdbx_strand_id
1 'polypeptide(L)'
;LVPQQRADEKDYGAEALEEIMSVMDSGSVVVIFAGYAEPMKRVFAVNEGFQRRVSRVFVFDDLSPLDIAQVILLKMKQAAGVAATSGDESDGDCASGTSSSSGSSGSDYNSSSSSSSSSDYSGAIQQSPLTGFRLHPSITSSSLAVAITQLTTEEQRRQRNGGMALPVLMDARDRLDERLDLDCCDSEELVTITMEDIEAALLIIPQ
;
A
#
# COMPACT_ATOMS: atom_id res chain seq x y z
N LEU A 1 16.66 12.30 2.85
CA LEU A 1 17.84 13.12 2.49
C LEU A 1 17.36 14.53 2.15
N VAL A 2 17.46 15.46 3.10
CA VAL A 2 17.42 16.89 2.79
C VAL A 2 18.89 17.29 2.62
N PRO A 3 19.30 17.97 1.52
CA PRO A 3 20.68 18.38 1.39
C PRO A 3 20.97 19.41 2.50
N GLN A 4 21.90 19.09 3.40
CA GLN A 4 22.50 20.10 4.26
C GLN A 4 23.47 20.89 3.38
N GLN A 5 23.07 22.06 2.90
CA GLN A 5 23.91 22.89 2.03
C GLN A 5 25.04 23.53 2.84
N ARG A 6 26.28 23.25 2.43
CA ARG A 6 27.44 24.10 2.70
C ARG A 6 27.33 25.33 1.81
N ALA A 7 27.56 26.49 2.39
CA ALA A 7 27.21 27.81 1.85
C ALA A 7 28.14 28.35 0.73
N ASP A 8 28.55 27.53 -0.24
CA ASP A 8 29.40 28.03 -1.35
C ASP A 8 29.22 27.29 -2.69
N GLU A 9 28.02 26.78 -2.96
CA GLU A 9 27.73 26.04 -4.20
C GLU A 9 26.42 26.54 -4.79
N LYS A 10 26.49 26.95 -6.07
CA LYS A 10 25.37 27.42 -6.90
C LYS A 10 24.11 26.57 -6.64
N ASP A 11 22.95 27.21 -6.43
CA ASP A 11 21.70 26.57 -6.01
C ASP A 11 21.05 25.75 -7.15
N TYR A 12 21.67 24.62 -7.53
CA TYR A 12 21.20 23.76 -8.64
C TYR A 12 19.80 23.20 -8.41
N GLY A 13 19.34 23.12 -7.16
CA GLY A 13 17.98 22.67 -6.83
C GLY A 13 16.90 23.64 -7.32
N ALA A 14 17.16 24.94 -7.27
CA ALA A 14 16.24 25.95 -7.78
C ALA A 14 16.22 25.94 -9.32
N GLU A 15 17.39 25.87 -9.96
CA GLU A 15 17.53 25.78 -11.42
C GLU A 15 16.82 24.53 -11.99
N ALA A 16 16.98 23.37 -11.33
CA ALA A 16 16.27 22.15 -11.72
C ALA A 16 14.74 22.28 -11.61
N LEU A 17 14.25 23.00 -10.58
CA LEU A 17 12.82 23.22 -10.41
C LEU A 17 12.25 24.14 -11.50
N GLU A 18 12.99 25.17 -11.91
CA GLU A 18 12.61 26.07 -13.01
C GLU A 18 12.51 25.33 -14.35
N GLU A 19 13.45 24.42 -14.63
CA GLU A 19 13.39 23.61 -15.85
C GLU A 19 12.15 22.70 -15.86
N ILE A 20 11.82 22.08 -14.72
CA ILE A 20 10.58 21.30 -14.58
C ILE A 20 9.36 22.18 -14.88
N MET A 21 9.33 23.44 -14.42
CA MET A 21 8.23 24.36 -14.72
C MET A 21 8.12 24.69 -16.21
N SER A 22 9.26 24.90 -16.88
CA SER A 22 9.31 25.14 -18.32
C SER A 22 8.64 24.00 -19.09
N VAL A 23 8.93 22.75 -18.71
CA VAL A 23 8.31 21.56 -19.32
C VAL A 23 6.83 21.44 -18.97
N MET A 24 6.42 21.78 -17.73
CA MET A 24 5.01 21.81 -17.33
C MET A 24 4.18 22.79 -18.16
N ASP A 25 4.72 23.96 -18.50
CA ASP A 25 4.04 24.97 -19.31
C ASP A 25 3.85 24.54 -20.78
N SER A 26 4.70 23.63 -21.28
CA SER A 26 4.55 23.05 -22.63
C SER A 26 3.30 22.16 -22.78
N GLY A 27 2.72 21.69 -21.68
CA GLY A 27 1.53 20.84 -21.66
C GLY A 27 1.72 19.40 -22.15
N SER A 28 2.97 18.96 -22.36
CA SER A 28 3.28 17.63 -22.91
C SER A 28 3.44 16.51 -21.86
N VAL A 29 3.46 16.87 -20.57
CA VAL A 29 3.75 15.94 -19.47
C VAL A 29 2.80 16.11 -18.30
N VAL A 30 2.60 15.02 -17.55
CA VAL A 30 1.98 15.04 -16.22
C VAL A 30 3.08 14.87 -15.18
N VAL A 31 3.19 15.82 -14.25
CA VAL A 31 4.18 15.78 -13.17
C VAL A 31 3.48 15.47 -11.86
N ILE A 32 3.95 14.45 -11.14
CA ILE A 32 3.44 14.07 -9.82
C ILE A 32 4.55 14.32 -8.80
N PHE A 33 4.31 15.25 -7.88
CA PHE A 33 5.17 15.47 -6.72
C PHE A 33 4.70 14.57 -5.58
N ALA A 34 5.64 13.83 -5.00
CA ALA A 34 5.38 12.98 -3.85
C ALA A 34 6.44 13.22 -2.78
N GLY A 35 6.01 13.36 -1.54
CA GLY A 35 6.89 13.60 -0.41
C GLY A 35 6.10 13.89 0.86
N TYR A 36 6.82 14.09 1.96
CA TYR A 36 6.20 14.52 3.21
C TYR A 36 5.71 15.96 3.10
N ALA A 37 4.59 16.26 3.78
CA ALA A 37 3.93 17.57 3.70
C ALA A 37 4.88 18.73 4.01
N GLU A 38 5.68 18.63 5.08
CA GLU A 38 6.52 19.74 5.52
C GLU A 38 7.71 20.03 4.58
N PRO A 39 8.49 19.02 4.12
CA PRO A 39 9.44 19.22 3.03
C PRO A 39 8.83 19.75 1.74
N MET A 40 7.64 19.27 1.33
CA MET A 40 6.99 19.73 0.09
C MET A 40 6.56 21.19 0.17
N LYS A 41 6.06 21.67 1.33
CA LYS A 41 5.77 23.11 1.52
C LYS A 41 6.99 23.98 1.26
N ARG A 42 8.17 23.55 1.70
CA ARG A 42 9.42 24.29 1.47
C ARG A 42 9.79 24.33 -0.01
N VAL A 43 9.66 23.21 -0.71
CA VAL A 43 9.90 23.15 -2.17
C VAL A 43 8.96 24.11 -2.91
N PHE A 44 7.68 24.13 -2.54
CA PHE A 44 6.70 25.02 -3.17
C PHE A 44 6.85 26.50 -2.79
N ALA A 45 7.54 26.80 -1.69
CA ALA A 45 7.84 28.16 -1.26
C ALA A 45 9.04 28.79 -2.02
N VAL A 46 9.84 27.99 -2.75
CA VAL A 46 10.99 28.49 -3.53
C VAL A 46 10.54 29.44 -4.65
N ASN A 47 9.35 29.23 -5.21
CA ASN A 47 8.82 30.08 -6.27
C ASN A 47 7.27 30.08 -6.23
N GLU A 48 6.67 31.25 -6.00
CA GLU A 48 5.21 31.40 -5.95
C GLU A 48 4.49 30.97 -7.23
N GLY A 49 5.17 31.01 -8.38
CA GLY A 49 4.66 30.54 -9.66
C GLY A 49 4.36 29.04 -9.67
N PHE A 50 4.96 28.28 -8.76
CA PHE A 50 4.79 26.84 -8.67
C PHE A 50 3.44 26.44 -8.09
N GLN A 51 3.02 27.10 -7.00
CA GLN A 51 1.72 26.83 -6.37
C GLN A 51 0.55 27.03 -7.34
N ARG A 52 0.67 27.98 -8.28
CA ARG A 52 -0.37 28.23 -9.30
C ARG A 52 -0.48 27.11 -10.34
N ARG A 53 0.59 26.37 -10.59
CA ARG A 53 0.66 25.28 -11.58
C ARG A 53 0.29 23.92 -10.99
N VAL A 54 0.35 23.78 -9.67
CA VAL A 54 -0.14 22.59 -8.96
C VAL A 54 -1.67 22.62 -8.93
N SER A 55 -2.29 21.88 -9.84
CA SER A 55 -3.75 21.86 -10.00
C SER A 55 -4.47 21.04 -8.93
N ARG A 56 -3.81 20.00 -8.39
CA ARG A 56 -4.39 19.08 -7.41
C ARG A 56 -3.37 18.74 -6.34
N VAL A 57 -3.81 18.79 -5.09
CA VAL A 57 -3.03 18.36 -3.92
C VAL A 57 -3.81 17.26 -3.24
N PHE A 58 -3.16 16.11 -3.04
CA PHE A 58 -3.70 14.98 -2.30
C PHE A 58 -2.91 14.85 -1.00
N VAL A 59 -3.62 14.82 0.12
CA VAL A 59 -3.04 14.55 1.44
C VAL A 59 -3.36 13.10 1.78
N PHE A 60 -2.33 12.35 2.13
CA PHE A 60 -2.46 10.96 2.58
C PHE A 60 -2.27 10.95 4.09
N ASP A 61 -3.34 10.63 4.81
CA ASP A 61 -3.30 10.46 6.25
C ASP A 61 -2.64 9.14 6.64
N ASP A 62 -2.14 9.07 7.86
CA ASP A 62 -1.56 7.84 8.40
C ASP A 62 -2.62 6.74 8.51
N LEU A 63 -2.20 5.51 8.23
CA LEU A 63 -3.09 4.35 8.29
C LEU A 63 -3.48 4.06 9.74
N SER A 64 -4.76 3.76 9.95
CA SER A 64 -5.21 3.26 11.25
C SER A 64 -4.62 1.86 11.52
N PRO A 65 -4.55 1.39 12.78
CA PRO A 65 -4.17 0.00 13.07
C PRO A 65 -4.93 -1.03 12.25
N LEU A 66 -6.22 -0.77 11.99
CA LEU A 66 -7.07 -1.63 11.20
C LEU A 66 -6.67 -1.64 9.72
N ASP A 67 -6.33 -0.49 9.15
CA ASP A 67 -5.87 -0.41 7.76
C ASP A 67 -4.49 -1.07 7.60
N ILE A 68 -3.59 -0.89 8.56
CA ILE A 68 -2.30 -1.60 8.58
C ILE A 68 -2.55 -3.11 8.65
N ALA A 69 -3.44 -3.57 9.54
CA ALA A 69 -3.82 -4.97 9.64
C ALA A 69 -4.36 -5.53 8.32
N GLN A 70 -5.20 -4.79 7.60
CA GLN A 70 -5.69 -5.18 6.29
C GLN A 70 -4.57 -5.30 5.26
N VAL A 71 -3.62 -4.36 5.24
CA VAL A 71 -2.46 -4.42 4.35
C VAL A 71 -1.58 -5.63 4.66
N ILE A 72 -1.33 -5.93 5.95
CA ILE A 72 -0.57 -7.11 6.37
C ILE A 72 -1.28 -8.39 5.90
N LEU A 73 -2.56 -8.52 6.22
CA LEU A 73 -3.36 -9.69 5.86
C LEU A 73 -3.41 -9.90 4.34
N LEU A 74 -3.60 -8.82 3.58
CA LEU A 74 -3.63 -8.87 2.12
C LEU A 74 -2.29 -9.32 1.54
N LYS A 75 -1.16 -8.81 2.03
CA LYS A 75 0.18 -9.27 1.60
C LYS A 75 0.43 -10.73 1.96
N MET A 76 0.01 -11.15 3.15
CA MET A 76 0.15 -12.55 3.59
C MET A 76 -0.68 -13.50 2.73
N LYS A 77 -1.94 -13.16 2.43
CA LYS A 77 -2.81 -13.95 1.54
C LYS A 77 -2.24 -14.05 0.12
N GLN A 78 -1.74 -12.95 -0.42
CA GLN A 78 -1.08 -12.92 -1.73
C GLN A 78 0.16 -13.83 -1.76
N ALA A 79 0.99 -13.79 -0.71
CA ALA A 79 2.17 -14.65 -0.59
C ALA A 79 1.80 -16.13 -0.44
N ALA A 80 0.75 -16.45 0.34
CA ALA A 80 0.23 -17.81 0.50
C ALA A 80 -0.42 -18.41 -0.76
N GLY A 81 -0.52 -17.64 -1.87
CA GLY A 81 -1.18 -18.09 -3.09
C GLY A 81 -2.71 -18.16 -2.99
N VAL A 82 -3.30 -17.60 -1.93
CA VAL A 82 -4.74 -17.45 -1.80
C VAL A 82 -5.13 -16.21 -2.60
N ALA A 83 -5.66 -16.42 -3.81
CA ALA A 83 -6.22 -15.34 -4.61
C ALA A 83 -7.20 -14.54 -3.74
N ALA A 84 -7.02 -13.22 -3.69
CA ALA A 84 -7.93 -12.33 -3.00
C ALA A 84 -9.32 -12.48 -3.64
N THR A 85 -10.18 -13.32 -3.07
CA THR A 85 -11.59 -13.34 -3.43
C THR A 85 -12.15 -12.03 -2.90
N SER A 86 -12.58 -11.16 -3.81
CA SER A 86 -13.47 -10.05 -3.49
C SER A 86 -14.78 -10.65 -2.96
N GLY A 87 -14.77 -10.97 -1.67
CA GLY A 87 -15.91 -11.45 -0.90
C GLY A 87 -16.24 -10.36 0.11
N ASP A 88 -17.20 -9.54 -0.26
CA ASP A 88 -17.90 -8.61 0.61
C ASP A 88 -18.44 -9.35 1.85
N GLU A 89 -17.94 -8.98 3.04
CA GLU A 89 -18.72 -9.04 4.26
C GLU A 89 -19.41 -7.67 4.40
N SER A 90 -20.51 -7.51 3.66
CA SER A 90 -21.51 -6.49 3.96
C SER A 90 -22.47 -7.09 4.97
N ASP A 91 -22.23 -6.81 6.25
CA ASP A 91 -23.26 -7.00 7.27
C ASP A 91 -24.45 -6.07 6.94
N GLY A 92 -25.58 -6.70 6.69
CA GLY A 92 -26.80 -6.05 6.23
C GLY A 92 -27.52 -5.27 7.32
N ASP A 93 -28.14 -4.18 6.91
CA ASP A 93 -29.42 -3.75 7.46
C ASP A 93 -30.34 -3.32 6.31
N CYS A 94 -31.39 -4.12 6.10
CA CYS A 94 -32.49 -3.83 5.17
C CYS A 94 -33.64 -3.17 5.94
N ALA A 95 -34.02 -1.95 5.58
CA ALA A 95 -35.35 -1.42 5.85
C ALA A 95 -35.88 -0.64 4.63
N SER A 96 -36.79 -1.32 3.93
CA SER A 96 -37.90 -0.86 3.08
C SER A 96 -38.14 0.64 2.87
N GLY A 97 -38.23 1.04 1.60
CA GLY A 97 -38.88 2.28 1.16
C GLY A 97 -39.28 2.19 -0.32
N THR A 98 -40.52 1.81 -0.59
CA THR A 98 -41.13 1.82 -1.93
C THR A 98 -41.30 3.24 -2.45
N SER A 99 -40.95 3.52 -3.71
CA SER A 99 -41.80 4.30 -4.62
C SER A 99 -41.29 4.27 -6.06
N SER A 100 -42.26 4.28 -6.96
CA SER A 100 -42.26 4.09 -8.41
C SER A 100 -42.10 5.39 -9.22
N SER A 101 -41.51 5.32 -10.43
CA SER A 101 -41.80 6.08 -11.68
C SER A 101 -40.50 6.16 -12.53
N SER A 102 -40.36 5.53 -13.71
CA SER A 102 -40.93 5.74 -15.07
C SER A 102 -40.19 6.76 -15.95
N GLY A 103 -39.73 6.30 -17.14
CA GLY A 103 -39.31 7.08 -18.32
C GLY A 103 -37.79 7.08 -18.56
N SER A 104 -37.16 6.39 -19.52
CA SER A 104 -37.27 6.29 -21.00
C SER A 104 -36.24 7.16 -21.75
N SER A 105 -35.59 6.52 -22.74
CA SER A 105 -34.71 7.03 -23.82
C SER A 105 -33.22 7.13 -23.45
N GLY A 106 -32.25 6.54 -24.14
CA GLY A 106 -32.17 5.99 -25.49
C GLY A 106 -31.08 6.72 -26.28
N SER A 107 -29.94 6.09 -26.52
CA SER A 107 -29.08 6.36 -27.69
C SER A 107 -28.00 5.29 -27.85
N ASP A 108 -28.05 4.66 -29.02
CA ASP A 108 -27.04 3.77 -29.57
C ASP A 108 -25.74 4.52 -29.88
N TYR A 109 -24.61 3.95 -29.49
CA TYR A 109 -23.33 4.26 -30.09
C TYR A 109 -22.62 2.94 -30.44
N ASN A 110 -22.58 2.66 -31.74
CA ASN A 110 -21.70 1.66 -32.31
C ASN A 110 -20.36 2.33 -32.60
N SER A 111 -19.25 1.80 -32.08
CA SER A 111 -17.92 2.13 -32.57
C SER A 111 -17.04 0.90 -32.45
N SER A 112 -16.73 0.37 -33.62
CA SER A 112 -15.76 -0.69 -33.84
C SER A 112 -14.38 -0.25 -33.39
N SER A 113 -13.71 -1.07 -32.58
CA SER A 113 -12.30 -0.90 -32.27
C SER A 113 -11.57 -2.18 -32.61
N SER A 114 -10.87 -2.08 -33.73
CA SER A 114 -9.84 -2.98 -34.25
C SER A 114 -8.87 -3.46 -33.19
N SER A 115 -8.62 -4.76 -33.23
CA SER A 115 -7.49 -5.45 -32.58
C SER A 115 -6.16 -4.85 -33.04
N SER A 116 -5.44 -4.23 -32.11
CA SER A 116 -4.04 -3.85 -32.28
C SER A 116 -3.24 -4.52 -31.18
N SER A 117 -2.48 -5.54 -31.56
CA SER A 117 -1.49 -6.22 -30.73
C SER A 117 -0.45 -5.21 -30.24
N SER A 118 -0.47 -4.88 -28.95
CA SER A 118 0.60 -4.12 -28.30
C SER A 118 1.47 -5.09 -27.51
N SER A 119 2.68 -5.25 -28.01
CA SER A 119 3.85 -5.90 -27.43
C SER A 119 3.90 -5.90 -25.91
N ASP A 120 4.11 -7.11 -25.39
CA ASP A 120 4.37 -7.47 -24.02
C ASP A 120 5.41 -6.57 -23.35
N TYR A 121 4.94 -5.69 -22.47
CA TYR A 121 5.74 -5.10 -21.42
C TYR A 121 5.21 -5.64 -20.09
N SER A 122 5.30 -6.97 -19.89
CA SER A 122 5.21 -7.54 -18.55
C SER A 122 6.51 -7.20 -17.84
N GLY A 123 6.51 -6.06 -17.13
CA GLY A 123 7.48 -5.84 -16.07
C GLY A 123 7.34 -7.01 -15.10
N ALA A 124 8.24 -7.99 -15.23
CA ALA A 124 8.34 -9.08 -14.29
C ALA A 124 8.70 -8.46 -12.95
N ILE A 125 7.69 -8.18 -12.13
CA ILE A 125 7.85 -8.36 -10.70
C ILE A 125 8.23 -9.83 -10.61
N GLN A 126 9.52 -10.11 -10.40
CA GLN A 126 9.94 -11.41 -9.88
C GLN A 126 9.27 -11.52 -8.51
N GLN A 127 8.00 -11.91 -8.51
CA GLN A 127 7.32 -12.43 -7.34
C GLN A 127 8.01 -13.75 -7.10
N SER A 128 9.13 -13.71 -6.36
CA SER A 128 9.61 -14.91 -5.68
C SER A 128 8.39 -15.49 -4.99
N PRO A 129 7.92 -16.67 -5.38
CA PRO A 129 6.75 -17.25 -4.77
C PRO A 129 7.22 -17.59 -3.35
N LEU A 130 6.85 -16.77 -2.38
CA LEU A 130 6.86 -17.18 -0.97
C LEU A 130 5.73 -18.22 -0.79
N THR A 131 5.73 -19.26 -1.61
CA THR A 131 4.68 -20.27 -1.70
C THR A 131 5.02 -21.41 -0.75
N GLY A 132 4.03 -21.89 -0.01
CA GLY A 132 4.15 -23.12 0.77
C GLY A 132 3.60 -23.03 2.20
N PHE A 133 3.13 -21.86 2.64
CA PHE A 133 2.53 -21.70 3.96
C PHE A 133 1.02 -21.41 3.89
N ARG A 134 0.33 -21.70 4.98
CA ARG A 134 -1.07 -21.38 5.26
C ARG A 134 -1.14 -20.34 6.37
N LEU A 135 -2.26 -19.63 6.45
CA LEU A 135 -2.57 -18.75 7.55
C LEU A 135 -3.55 -19.44 8.48
N HIS A 136 -3.26 -19.44 9.78
CA HIS A 136 -4.20 -19.95 10.77
C HIS A 136 -5.51 -19.12 10.75
N PRO A 137 -6.70 -19.72 10.89
CA PRO A 137 -7.99 -19.01 10.82
C PRO A 137 -8.18 -17.90 11.86
N SER A 138 -7.41 -17.91 12.95
CA SER A 138 -7.43 -16.84 13.96
C SER A 138 -6.82 -15.53 13.46
N ILE A 139 -6.11 -15.54 12.32
CA ILE A 139 -5.50 -14.36 11.72
C ILE A 139 -6.58 -13.63 10.92
N THR A 140 -7.21 -12.66 11.57
CA THR A 140 -8.25 -11.79 11.02
C THR A 140 -7.75 -10.35 11.05
N SER A 141 -8.38 -9.45 10.28
CA SER A 141 -8.07 -8.02 10.34
C SER A 141 -8.25 -7.47 11.76
N SER A 142 -9.27 -7.92 12.48
CA SER A 142 -9.56 -7.51 13.86
C SER A 142 -8.50 -7.97 14.86
N SER A 143 -8.09 -9.25 14.82
CA SER A 143 -7.06 -9.76 15.74
C SER A 143 -5.69 -9.13 15.47
N LEU A 144 -5.34 -8.93 14.21
CA LEU A 144 -4.14 -8.19 13.80
C LEU A 144 -4.18 -6.74 14.27
N ALA A 145 -5.30 -6.04 14.14
CA ALA A 145 -5.43 -4.66 14.57
C ALA A 145 -5.20 -4.51 16.09
N VAL A 146 -5.70 -5.46 16.89
CA VAL A 146 -5.46 -5.50 18.34
C VAL A 146 -3.98 -5.71 18.63
N ALA A 147 -3.33 -6.70 18.01
CA ALA A 147 -1.91 -6.98 18.22
C ALA A 147 -1.03 -5.80 17.79
N ILE A 148 -1.29 -5.20 16.63
CA ILE A 148 -0.58 -3.99 16.15
C ILE A 148 -0.73 -2.85 17.17
N THR A 149 -1.93 -2.63 17.70
CA THR A 149 -2.17 -1.57 18.69
C THR A 149 -1.45 -1.82 20.01
N GLN A 150 -1.34 -3.08 20.44
CA GLN A 150 -0.73 -3.45 21.71
C GLN A 150 0.80 -3.57 21.65
N LEU A 151 1.35 -4.01 20.52
CA LEU A 151 2.75 -4.38 20.38
C LEU A 151 3.61 -3.33 19.66
N THR A 152 3.00 -2.27 19.10
CA THR A 152 3.73 -1.23 18.37
C THR A 152 3.35 0.18 18.83
N THR A 153 4.25 1.14 18.66
CA THR A 153 4.01 2.55 18.99
C THR A 153 3.29 3.28 17.87
N GLU A 154 2.64 4.40 18.20
CA GLU A 154 2.05 5.29 17.17
C GLU A 154 3.10 5.84 16.21
N GLU A 155 4.31 6.14 16.71
CA GLU A 155 5.42 6.60 15.88
C GLU A 155 5.85 5.54 14.87
N GLN A 156 6.01 4.28 15.29
CA GLN A 156 6.33 3.18 14.37
C GLN A 156 5.26 3.01 13.29
N ARG A 157 3.97 3.07 13.67
CA ARG A 157 2.84 2.96 12.75
C ARG A 157 2.82 4.09 11.73
N ARG A 158 3.05 5.33 12.15
CA ARG A 158 3.14 6.49 11.26
C ARG A 158 4.37 6.45 10.35
N GLN A 159 5.54 6.06 10.87
CA GLN A 159 6.76 6.03 10.07
C GLN A 159 6.74 4.92 9.01
N ARG A 160 6.16 3.75 9.35
CA ARG A 160 6.19 2.59 8.46
C ARG A 160 4.91 2.37 7.70
N ASN A 161 3.74 2.77 8.20
CA ASN A 161 2.42 2.55 7.59
C ASN A 161 2.33 1.12 6.99
N GLY A 162 1.92 0.99 5.72
CA GLY A 162 1.88 -0.30 5.02
C GLY A 162 3.24 -0.97 4.80
N GLY A 163 4.34 -0.26 5.03
CA GLY A 163 5.71 -0.78 5.02
C GLY A 163 6.02 -1.72 6.18
N MET A 164 5.17 -1.81 7.22
CA MET A 164 5.29 -2.84 8.26
C MET A 164 5.04 -4.26 7.74
N ALA A 165 4.26 -4.40 6.66
CA ALA A 165 3.74 -5.69 6.26
C ALA A 165 4.78 -6.66 5.71
N LEU A 166 5.79 -6.17 4.98
CA LEU A 166 6.83 -7.03 4.44
C LEU A 166 7.76 -7.57 5.55
N PRO A 167 8.31 -6.74 6.45
CA PRO A 167 9.10 -7.24 7.59
C PRO A 167 8.34 -8.25 8.46
N VAL A 168 7.07 -7.98 8.76
CA VAL A 168 6.24 -8.89 9.57
C VAL A 168 6.05 -10.24 8.86
N LEU A 169 5.77 -10.23 7.56
CA LEU A 169 5.63 -11.46 6.78
C LEU A 169 6.95 -12.25 6.71
N MET A 170 8.08 -11.57 6.51
CA MET A 170 9.38 -12.24 6.41
C MET A 170 9.77 -12.88 7.74
N ASP A 171 9.65 -12.15 8.86
CA ASP A 171 9.99 -12.69 10.19
C ASP A 171 9.04 -13.83 10.61
N ALA A 172 7.73 -13.68 10.36
CA ALA A 172 6.77 -14.74 10.64
C ALA A 172 7.05 -16.02 9.84
N ARG A 173 7.57 -15.87 8.61
CA ARG A 173 8.00 -17.01 7.78
C ARG A 173 9.29 -17.63 8.30
N ASP A 174 10.27 -16.82 8.66
CA ASP A 174 11.54 -17.33 9.19
C ASP A 174 11.28 -18.17 10.46
N ARG A 175 10.34 -17.74 11.32
CA ARG A 175 9.87 -18.51 12.47
C ARG A 175 9.21 -19.83 12.10
N LEU A 176 8.40 -19.84 11.04
CA LEU A 176 7.81 -21.07 10.52
C LEU A 176 8.89 -22.05 10.04
N ASP A 177 9.89 -21.54 9.32
CA ASP A 177 11.02 -22.34 8.82
C ASP A 177 11.89 -22.90 9.97
N GLU A 178 11.90 -22.26 11.15
CA GLU A 178 12.60 -22.74 12.34
C GLU A 178 11.88 -23.88 13.09
N ARG A 179 10.60 -24.14 12.82
CA ARG A 179 9.79 -25.18 13.51
C ARG A 179 10.12 -26.63 13.10
N LEU A 180 11.36 -26.93 12.73
CA LEU A 180 11.77 -28.26 12.23
C LEU A 180 11.95 -29.29 13.36
N ASP A 181 10.85 -29.77 13.94
CA ASP A 181 10.89 -30.90 14.87
C ASP A 181 10.77 -32.24 14.13
N LEU A 182 11.76 -33.13 14.35
CA LEU A 182 11.84 -34.47 13.75
C LEU A 182 10.74 -35.43 14.25
N ASP A 183 10.07 -35.07 15.34
CA ASP A 183 8.97 -35.82 15.97
C ASP A 183 7.60 -35.16 15.73
N CYS A 184 7.48 -34.28 14.73
CA CYS A 184 6.24 -33.59 14.39
C CYS A 184 5.08 -34.57 14.18
N CYS A 185 4.13 -34.57 15.12
CA CYS A 185 2.89 -35.32 15.01
C CYS A 185 1.91 -34.68 14.01
N ASP A 186 2.03 -33.37 13.77
CA ASP A 186 1.08 -32.57 13.01
C ASP A 186 1.78 -31.75 11.90
N SER A 187 1.90 -32.37 10.72
CA SER A 187 2.53 -31.75 9.53
C SER A 187 1.87 -30.44 9.08
N GLU A 188 0.63 -30.18 9.50
CA GLU A 188 -0.10 -28.93 9.20
C GLU A 188 0.45 -27.73 10.00
N GLU A 189 1.00 -27.95 11.20
CA GLU A 189 1.57 -26.87 12.03
C GLU A 189 2.89 -26.34 11.43
N LEU A 190 3.67 -27.22 10.80
CA LEU A 190 4.93 -26.90 10.13
C LEU A 190 4.77 -26.02 8.89
N VAL A 191 3.55 -25.93 8.37
CA VAL A 191 3.22 -25.14 7.17
C VAL A 191 2.23 -24.03 7.47
N THR A 192 1.86 -23.79 8.74
CA THR A 192 0.85 -22.79 9.10
C THR A 192 1.43 -21.69 9.96
N ILE A 193 1.45 -20.46 9.44
CA ILE A 193 1.75 -19.25 10.21
C ILE A 193 0.62 -19.02 11.21
N THR A 194 0.99 -18.82 12.47
CA THR A 194 0.10 -18.62 13.60
C THR A 194 0.10 -17.16 14.05
N MET A 195 -0.84 -16.80 14.94
CA MET A 195 -0.87 -15.46 15.51
C MET A 195 0.39 -15.15 16.33
N GLU A 196 0.94 -16.15 17.01
CA GLU A 196 2.17 -16.01 17.83
C GLU A 196 3.37 -15.61 16.97
N ASP A 197 3.51 -16.15 15.76
CA ASP A 197 4.57 -15.76 14.82
C ASP A 197 4.47 -14.28 14.45
N ILE A 198 3.25 -13.78 14.25
CA ILE A 198 2.99 -12.40 13.87
C ILE A 198 3.22 -11.46 15.05
N GLU A 199 2.76 -11.83 16.25
CA GLU A 199 3.00 -11.05 17.46
C GLU A 199 4.50 -10.91 17.75
N ALA A 200 5.23 -12.01 17.62
CA ALA A 200 6.68 -11.99 17.78
C ALA A 200 7.38 -11.17 16.68
N ALA A 201 6.89 -11.22 15.44
CA ALA A 201 7.38 -10.39 14.34
C ALA A 201 7.13 -8.89 14.54
N LEU A 202 5.99 -8.51 15.13
CA LEU A 202 5.67 -7.11 15.44
C LEU A 202 6.62 -6.52 16.49
N LEU A 203 7.10 -7.33 17.44
CA LEU A 203 8.03 -6.89 18.49
C LEU A 203 9.45 -6.56 17.98
N ILE A 204 9.85 -7.13 16.84
CA ILE A 204 11.20 -6.95 16.28
C ILE A 204 11.30 -5.69 15.42
N ILE A 205 10.17 -5.06 15.07
CA ILE A 205 10.15 -3.85 14.25
C ILE A 205 10.99 -2.76 14.96
N PRO A 206 12.09 -2.29 14.33
CA PRO A 206 12.94 -1.27 14.93
C PRO A 206 12.14 -0.02 15.31
N GLN A 207 12.49 0.57 16.46
CA GLN A 207 11.94 1.84 16.92
C GLN A 207 12.45 3.01 16.09
#